data_AF-A0A5A7TUQ5-F1
#
_entry.id   AF-A0A5A7TUQ5-F1
#
_cell.length_a   1.000
_cell.length_b   1.000
_cell.length_c   1.000
_cell.angle_alpha   90.00
_cell.angle_beta   90.00
_cell.angle_gamma   90.00
#
_symmetry.space_group_name_H-M   'P 1'
#
loop_
_entity.id
_entity.type
_entity.pdbx_description
1 polymer ?
#
loop_
_entity_poly.entity_id
_entity_poly.type
_entity_poly.pdbx_seq_one_letter_code
_entity_poly.pdbx_strand_id
1 'polypeptide(L)'
;MEECVNELDNSQKTLLEMINDMSEDFRATLDVVRNEIADVNARLNLTVRAITNQALAGGAISVSRVKIPEPKPFCGARDARALENYIFDLEQYFRATNIVTEEAKVTLATMHLSEDANLWWRS
;
A
#
# COMPACT_ATOMS: atom_id res chain seq x y z
N MET A 1 6.70 66.24 -16.34
CA MET A 1 7.64 65.14 -16.66
C MET A 1 8.19 64.55 -15.38
N GLU A 2 8.76 65.37 -14.49
CA GLU A 2 9.24 64.96 -13.15
C GLU A 2 8.22 64.19 -12.29
N GLU A 3 6.98 64.68 -12.21
CA GLU A 3 5.91 64.06 -11.41
C GLU A 3 5.56 62.63 -11.87
N CYS A 4 5.47 62.42 -13.19
CA CYS A 4 5.20 61.11 -13.79
C CYS A 4 6.37 60.12 -13.57
N VAL A 5 7.61 60.60 -13.54
CA VAL A 5 8.79 59.77 -13.21
C VAL A 5 8.75 59.34 -11.75
N ASN A 6 8.37 60.24 -10.84
CA ASN A 6 8.27 59.93 -9.41
C ASN A 6 7.11 58.96 -9.10
N GLU A 7 5.97 59.09 -9.78
CA GLU A 7 4.84 58.14 -9.64
C GLU A 7 5.22 56.73 -10.12
N LEU A 8 5.98 56.64 -11.22
CA LEU A 8 6.47 55.37 -11.73
C LEU A 8 7.44 54.70 -10.75
N ASP A 9 8.39 55.46 -10.18
CA ASP A 9 9.36 54.95 -9.21
C ASP A 9 8.69 54.42 -7.94
N ASN A 10 7.72 55.17 -7.41
CA ASN A 10 6.92 54.76 -6.26
C ASN A 10 6.11 53.48 -6.53
N SER A 11 5.53 53.38 -7.74
CA SER A 11 4.77 52.20 -8.15
C SER A 11 5.67 50.97 -8.28
N GLN A 12 6.88 51.13 -8.85
CA GLN A 12 7.87 50.07 -8.96
C GLN A 12 8.34 49.59 -7.58
N LYS A 13 8.60 50.51 -6.66
CA LYS A 13 8.97 50.18 -5.27
C LYS A 13 7.88 49.39 -4.57
N THR A 14 6.62 49.82 -4.70
CA THR A 14 5.47 49.13 -4.10
C THR A 14 5.33 47.71 -4.66
N LEU A 15 5.48 47.52 -5.98
CA LEU A 15 5.44 46.20 -6.60
C LEU A 15 6.58 45.29 -6.12
N LEU A 16 7.80 45.84 -5.95
CA LEU A 16 8.94 45.09 -5.42
C LEU A 16 8.71 44.60 -3.99
N GLU A 17 8.16 45.47 -3.12
CA GLU A 17 7.81 45.12 -1.75
C GLU A 17 6.77 43.97 -1.73
N MET A 18 5.70 44.08 -2.52
CA MET A 18 4.68 43.02 -2.62
C MET A 18 5.24 41.68 -3.14
N ILE A 19 6.15 41.71 -4.12
CA ILE A 19 6.80 40.51 -4.65
C ILE A 19 7.71 39.89 -3.57
N ASN A 20 8.41 40.71 -2.80
CA ASN A 20 9.28 40.23 -1.74
C ASN A 20 8.48 39.57 -0.62
N ASP A 21 7.41 40.21 -0.14
CA ASP A 21 6.52 39.67 0.89
C ASP A 21 5.93 38.31 0.46
N MET A 22 5.44 38.22 -0.78
CA MET A 22 4.91 36.97 -1.31
C MET A 22 5.99 35.88 -1.44
N SER A 23 7.21 36.26 -1.82
CA SER A 23 8.36 35.35 -1.90
C SER A 23 8.76 34.82 -0.52
N GLU A 24 8.68 35.66 0.52
CA GLU A 24 8.91 35.27 1.90
C GLU A 24 7.83 34.29 2.39
N ASP A 25 6.55 34.54 2.13
CA ASP A 25 5.45 33.64 2.47
C ASP A 25 5.59 32.26 1.79
N PHE A 26 5.93 32.25 0.50
CA PHE A 26 6.19 31.01 -0.23
C PHE A 26 7.37 30.24 0.36
N ARG A 27 8.45 30.95 0.73
CA ARG A 27 9.62 30.34 1.36
C ARG A 27 9.27 29.72 2.71
N ALA A 28 8.52 30.44 3.55
CA ALA A 28 8.06 29.92 4.83
C ALA A 28 7.23 28.65 4.66
N THR A 29 6.31 28.65 3.70
CA THR A 29 5.47 27.48 3.39
C THR A 29 6.32 26.29 2.90
N LEU A 30 7.30 26.53 2.01
CA LEU A 30 8.21 25.49 1.54
C LEU A 30 9.06 24.89 2.65
N ASP A 31 9.51 25.71 3.60
CA ASP A 31 10.31 25.23 4.73
C ASP A 31 9.47 24.37 5.69
N VAL A 32 8.19 24.72 5.91
CA VAL A 32 7.25 23.86 6.65
C VAL A 32 7.12 22.49 5.97
N VAL A 33 6.84 22.46 4.67
CA VAL A 33 6.67 21.21 3.91
C VAL A 33 7.95 20.36 3.94
N ARG A 34 9.13 20.98 3.80
CA ARG A 34 10.42 20.27 3.89
C ARG A 34 10.63 19.64 5.26
N ASN A 35 10.28 20.36 6.32
CA ASN A 35 10.39 19.87 7.69
C ASN A 35 9.42 18.69 7.95
N GLU A 36 8.19 18.76 7.44
CA GLU A 36 7.22 17.65 7.54
C GLU A 36 7.71 16.41 6.78
N ILE A 37 8.28 16.57 5.59
CA ILE A 37 8.87 15.46 4.83
C ILE A 37 10.02 14.83 5.62
N ALA A 38 10.88 15.65 6.24
CA ALA A 38 11.98 15.16 7.08
C ALA A 38 11.46 14.38 8.30
N ASP A 39 10.42 14.87 8.99
CA ASP A 39 9.78 14.19 10.12
C ASP A 39 9.16 12.85 9.71
N VAL A 40 8.36 12.83 8.63
CA VAL A 40 7.74 11.61 8.10
C VAL A 40 8.81 10.59 7.73
N ASN A 41 9.88 11.00 7.06
CA ASN A 41 10.99 10.12 6.72
C ASN A 41 11.70 9.57 7.96
N ALA A 42 11.91 10.39 9.00
CA ALA A 42 12.50 9.93 10.25
C ALA A 42 11.60 8.87 10.93
N ARG A 43 10.30 9.12 11.02
CA ARG A 43 9.32 8.17 11.58
C ARG A 43 9.22 6.87 10.79
N LEU A 44 9.27 6.96 9.45
CA LEU A 44 9.29 5.79 8.58
C LEU A 44 10.54 4.95 8.82
N ASN A 45 11.73 5.58 8.84
CA ASN A 45 12.99 4.89 9.08
C ASN A 45 13.04 4.22 10.46
N LEU A 46 12.50 4.86 11.50
CA LEU A 46 12.36 4.25 12.83
C LEU A 46 11.45 3.01 12.80
N THR A 47 10.32 3.10 12.09
CA THR A 47 9.34 2.00 11.97
C THR A 47 9.94 0.82 11.21
N VAL A 48 10.57 1.07 10.06
CA VAL A 48 11.26 0.04 9.27
C VAL A 48 12.36 -0.61 10.11
N ARG A 49 13.17 0.16 10.83
CA ARG A 49 14.22 -0.39 11.71
C ARG A 49 13.65 -1.21 12.86
N ALA A 50 12.54 -0.78 13.47
CA ALA A 50 11.88 -1.55 14.52
C ALA A 50 11.40 -2.91 13.98
N ILE A 51 10.78 -2.94 12.80
CA ILE A 51 10.36 -4.18 12.13
C ILE A 51 11.56 -5.09 11.83
N THR A 52 12.64 -4.54 11.24
CA THR A 52 13.83 -5.31 10.90
C THR A 52 14.54 -5.86 12.14
N ASN A 53 14.70 -5.06 13.20
CA ASN A 53 15.32 -5.50 14.45
C ASN A 53 14.47 -6.56 15.16
N GLN A 54 13.14 -6.46 15.09
CA GLN A 54 12.23 -7.50 15.61
C GLN A 54 12.31 -8.80 14.81
N ALA A 55 12.44 -8.71 13.48
CA ALA A 55 12.66 -9.88 12.63
C ALA A 55 13.99 -10.58 12.92
N LEU A 56 15.04 -9.83 13.27
CA LEU A 56 16.37 -10.36 13.61
C LEU A 56 16.45 -10.91 15.05
N ALA A 57 15.69 -10.35 16.00
CA ALA A 57 15.76 -10.72 17.42
C ALA A 57 15.09 -12.06 17.79
N GLY A 58 14.60 -12.84 16.81
CA GLY A 58 14.05 -14.19 17.03
C GLY A 58 12.77 -14.24 17.90
N GLY A 59 12.31 -13.11 18.42
CA GLY A 59 11.06 -12.97 19.14
C GLY A 59 9.99 -12.47 18.18
N ALA A 60 9.33 -13.41 17.51
CA ALA A 60 8.17 -13.12 16.69
C ALA A 60 7.20 -12.21 17.47
N ILE A 61 6.92 -11.01 16.96
CA ILE A 61 5.61 -10.42 17.21
C ILE A 61 4.65 -11.37 16.49
N SER A 62 4.15 -12.36 17.22
CA SER A 62 2.90 -12.99 16.84
C SER A 62 1.84 -11.91 17.08
N VAL A 63 1.70 -10.98 16.11
CA VAL A 63 0.36 -10.60 15.68
C VAL A 63 -0.30 -11.95 15.54
N SER A 64 -1.26 -12.28 16.39
CA SER A 64 -1.88 -13.59 16.39
C SER A 64 -2.38 -13.82 14.98
N ARG A 65 -1.55 -14.48 14.14
CA ARG A 65 -1.90 -14.77 12.78
C ARG A 65 -2.90 -15.87 13.00
N VAL A 66 -4.17 -15.46 13.07
CA VAL A 66 -5.31 -16.36 13.14
C VAL A 66 -4.97 -17.43 12.11
N LYS A 67 -4.78 -18.67 12.56
CA LYS A 67 -4.42 -19.75 11.64
C LYS A 67 -5.61 -19.87 10.71
N ILE A 68 -5.47 -19.35 9.50
CA ILE A 68 -6.51 -19.45 8.48
C ILE A 68 -6.58 -20.94 8.15
N PRO A 69 -7.73 -21.59 8.35
CA PRO A 69 -7.86 -23.00 8.03
C PRO A 69 -7.67 -23.19 6.53
N GLU A 70 -6.90 -24.21 6.14
CA GLU A 70 -6.74 -24.57 4.74
C GLU A 70 -8.05 -25.12 4.17
N PRO A 71 -8.35 -24.85 2.89
CA PRO A 71 -9.56 -25.33 2.24
C PRO A 71 -9.49 -26.86 2.06
N LYS A 72 -10.66 -27.51 2.11
CA LYS A 72 -10.71 -28.96 1.93
C LYS A 72 -10.40 -29.34 0.48
N PRO A 73 -9.61 -30.41 0.24
CA PRO A 73 -9.38 -30.87 -1.12
C PRO A 73 -10.66 -31.36 -1.80
N PHE A 74 -10.79 -31.11 -3.10
CA PHE A 74 -11.87 -31.65 -3.91
C PHE A 74 -11.41 -32.90 -4.66
N CYS A 75 -12.12 -34.01 -4.48
CA CYS A 75 -11.77 -35.31 -5.05
C CYS A 75 -12.47 -35.64 -6.39
N GLY A 76 -13.24 -34.70 -6.96
CA GLY A 76 -13.96 -34.95 -8.22
C GLY A 76 -15.35 -35.53 -8.06
N ALA A 77 -15.95 -35.37 -6.88
CA ALA A 77 -17.34 -35.77 -6.65
C ALA A 77 -18.27 -35.14 -7.71
N ARG A 78 -19.10 -35.96 -8.35
CA ARG A 78 -20.10 -35.51 -9.34
C ARG A 78 -21.34 -34.92 -8.65
N ASP A 79 -21.11 -33.95 -7.78
CA ASP A 79 -22.09 -33.24 -6.98
C ASP A 79 -21.84 -31.74 -7.10
N ALA A 80 -22.81 -31.03 -7.68
CA ALA A 80 -22.73 -29.58 -7.89
C ALA A 80 -22.53 -28.80 -6.58
N ARG A 81 -23.14 -29.24 -5.47
CA ARG A 81 -23.00 -28.61 -4.17
C ARG A 81 -21.61 -28.81 -3.59
N ALA A 82 -21.01 -29.98 -3.80
CA ALA A 82 -19.64 -30.25 -3.37
C ALA A 82 -18.64 -29.35 -4.12
N LEU A 83 -18.85 -29.15 -5.43
CA LEU A 83 -18.03 -28.26 -6.23
C LEU A 83 -18.22 -26.78 -5.83
N GLU A 84 -19.46 -26.34 -5.60
CA GLU A 84 -19.76 -24.98 -5.17
C GLU A 84 -19.12 -24.66 -3.81
N ASN A 85 -19.23 -25.58 -2.84
CA ASN A 85 -18.59 -25.43 -1.53
C ASN A 85 -17.06 -25.33 -1.65
N TYR A 86 -16.44 -26.13 -2.53
CA TYR A 86 -15.00 -26.07 -2.77
C TYR A 86 -14.55 -24.71 -3.30
N ILE A 87 -15.25 -24.20 -4.32
CA ILE A 87 -14.96 -22.88 -4.90
C ILE A 87 -15.15 -21.78 -3.85
N PHE A 88 -16.25 -21.84 -3.10
CA PHE A 88 -16.53 -20.88 -2.04
C PHE A 88 -15.43 -20.89 -0.96
N ASP A 89 -15.02 -22.05 -0.47
CA ASP A 89 -13.96 -22.18 0.53
C ASP A 89 -12.62 -21.60 0.02
N LEU A 90 -12.28 -21.81 -1.26
CA LEU A 90 -11.09 -21.22 -1.88
C LEU A 90 -11.17 -19.70 -1.99
N GLU A 91 -12.30 -19.14 -2.41
CA GLU A 91 -12.49 -17.68 -2.49
C GLU A 91 -12.33 -17.01 -1.12
N GLN A 92 -12.92 -17.61 -0.09
CA GLN A 92 -12.80 -17.14 1.27
C GLN A 92 -11.36 -17.23 1.77
N TYR A 93 -10.67 -18.33 1.45
CA TYR A 93 -9.26 -18.49 1.76
C TYR A 93 -8.40 -17.40 1.09
N PHE A 94 -8.57 -17.15 -0.22
CA PHE A 94 -7.83 -16.12 -0.94
C PHE A 94 -8.01 -14.73 -0.34
N ARG A 95 -9.25 -14.38 0.05
CA ARG A 95 -9.55 -13.12 0.74
C ARG A 95 -8.84 -13.04 2.09
N ALA A 96 -8.89 -14.11 2.87
CA ALA A 96 -8.26 -14.15 4.20
C ALA A 96 -6.72 -14.09 4.14
N THR A 97 -6.11 -14.70 3.12
CA THR A 97 -4.65 -14.72 2.93
C THR A 97 -4.12 -13.59 2.04
N ASN A 98 -5.00 -12.70 1.56
CA ASN A 98 -4.67 -11.62 0.63
C ASN A 98 -3.93 -12.11 -0.63
N ILE A 99 -4.34 -13.26 -1.18
CA ILE A 99 -3.82 -13.78 -2.45
C ILE A 99 -4.57 -13.07 -3.58
N VAL A 100 -3.85 -12.20 -4.30
CA VAL A 100 -4.44 -11.30 -5.28
C VAL A 100 -4.13 -11.67 -6.73
N THR A 101 -3.02 -12.37 -6.98
CA THR A 101 -2.62 -12.72 -8.35
C THR A 101 -3.37 -13.95 -8.83
N GLU A 102 -3.88 -13.89 -10.08
CA GLU A 102 -4.65 -14.99 -10.66
C GLU A 102 -3.78 -16.25 -10.81
N GLU A 103 -2.49 -16.09 -11.10
CA GLU A 103 -1.54 -17.20 -11.20
C GLU A 103 -1.41 -17.94 -9.86
N ALA A 104 -1.35 -17.22 -8.74
CA ALA A 104 -1.27 -17.84 -7.41
C ALA A 104 -2.60 -18.47 -7.01
N LYS A 105 -3.74 -17.86 -7.37
CA LYS A 105 -5.07 -18.44 -7.13
C LYS A 105 -5.24 -19.75 -7.90
N VAL A 106 -4.93 -19.77 -9.20
CA VAL A 106 -5.00 -20.99 -10.04
C VAL A 106 -4.06 -22.06 -9.52
N THR A 107 -2.83 -21.68 -9.14
CA THR A 107 -1.85 -22.63 -8.57
C THR A 107 -2.39 -23.27 -7.29
N LEU A 108 -2.92 -22.47 -6.36
CA LEU A 108 -3.43 -23.00 -5.10
C LEU A 108 -4.72 -23.81 -5.29
N ALA A 109 -5.64 -23.35 -6.13
CA ALA A 109 -6.86 -24.09 -6.47
C ALA A 109 -6.53 -25.43 -7.13
N THR A 110 -5.45 -25.50 -7.92
CA THR A 110 -4.96 -26.76 -8.50
C THR A 110 -4.35 -27.67 -7.43
N MET A 111 -3.56 -27.11 -6.50
CA MET A 111 -2.93 -27.87 -5.41
C MET A 111 -3.95 -28.54 -4.47
N HIS A 112 -5.16 -27.99 -4.39
CA HIS A 112 -6.25 -28.54 -3.57
C HIS A 112 -7.20 -29.44 -4.37
N LEU A 113 -6.87 -29.81 -5.61
CA LEU A 113 -7.50 -30.94 -6.29
C LEU A 113 -6.83 -32.24 -5.85
N SER A 114 -7.65 -33.28 -5.71
CA SER A 114 -7.20 -34.63 -5.33
C SER A 114 -7.87 -35.68 -6.22
N GLU A 115 -7.32 -36.90 -6.22
CA GLU A 115 -7.89 -38.06 -6.91
C GLU A 115 -8.25 -37.76 -8.37
N ASP A 116 -9.47 -38.10 -8.79
CA ASP A 116 -9.97 -37.96 -10.15
C ASP A 116 -9.93 -36.50 -10.64
N ALA A 117 -10.16 -35.53 -9.75
CA ALA A 117 -10.11 -34.11 -10.12
C ALA A 117 -8.69 -33.67 -10.50
N ASN A 118 -7.66 -34.14 -9.79
CA ASN A 118 -6.27 -33.83 -10.11
C ASN A 118 -5.81 -34.52 -11.41
N LEU A 119 -6.31 -35.74 -11.68
CA LEU A 119 -6.04 -36.43 -12.94
C LEU A 119 -6.66 -35.71 -14.13
N TRP A 120 -7.92 -35.29 -14.00
CA TRP A 120 -8.62 -34.54 -15.04
C TRP A 120 -7.93 -33.21 -15.37
N TRP A 121 -7.50 -32.46 -14.34
CA TRP A 121 -6.83 -31.17 -14.54
C TRP A 121 -5.48 -31.26 -15.30
N ARG A 122 -4.79 -32.39 -15.18
CA ARG A 122 -3.48 -32.62 -15.85
C ARG A 122 -3.59 -33.20 -17.25
N SER A 123 -4.79 -33.60 -17.67
CA SER A 123 -5.05 -34.18 -18.99
C SER A 123 -5.22 -33.09 -20.04
#